data_AF-A0AAD5NWD7-F1
#
_entry.id   AF-A0AAD5NWD7-F1
#
_cell.length_a   1.000
_cell.length_b   1.000
_cell.length_c   1.000
_cell.angle_alpha   90.00
_cell.angle_beta   90.00
_cell.angle_gamma   90.00
#
_symmetry.space_group_name_H-M   'P 1'
#
loop_
_entity.id
_entity.type
_entity.pdbx_description
1 polymer ?
#
loop_
_entity_poly.entity_id
_entity_poly.type
_entity_poly.pdbx_seq_one_letter_code
_entity_poly.pdbx_strand_id
1 'polypeptide(L)'
;MSDTRATNNFVAQREADRLGLNLLESTNRIKVVNSRALLVRGVADTTLKVGSWQGKCSLMVVPLDDFDLILGVEFFVKAKAMIKPDVMVEVPNEVGAVLDEFYDVMQAELPR
;
A
#
# COMPACT_ATOMS: atom_id res chain seq x y z
N MET A 1 -6.00 -2.39 -1.50
CA MET A 1 -4.95 -2.58 -0.47
C MET A 1 -4.64 -1.24 0.20
N SER A 2 -4.44 -1.26 1.51
CA SER A 2 -3.99 -0.11 2.31
C SER A 2 -2.56 -0.37 2.74
N ASP A 3 -1.59 0.37 2.20
CA ASP A 3 -0.17 0.10 2.41
C ASP A 3 0.55 1.33 2.95
N THR A 4 0.86 1.30 4.25
CA THR A 4 1.61 2.39 4.92
C THR A 4 3.10 2.41 4.56
N ARG A 5 3.61 1.38 3.88
CA ARG A 5 4.98 1.32 3.37
C ARG A 5 5.08 1.83 1.93
N ALA A 6 3.95 2.09 1.27
CA ALA A 6 3.90 2.74 -0.03
C ALA A 6 3.78 4.26 0.14
N THR A 7 4.71 5.03 -0.43
CA THR A 7 4.65 6.50 -0.37
C THR A 7 3.48 7.06 -1.18
N ASN A 8 3.28 6.54 -2.39
CA ASN A 8 2.27 7.00 -3.34
C ASN A 8 1.12 6.00 -3.50
N ASN A 9 0.06 6.45 -4.14
CA ASN A 9 -1.06 5.58 -4.52
C ASN A 9 -0.80 4.93 -5.88
N PHE A 10 -1.21 3.68 -6.04
CA PHE A 10 -1.05 2.92 -7.28
C PHE A 10 -2.37 2.34 -7.73
N VAL A 11 -2.61 2.33 -9.03
CA VAL A 11 -3.77 1.70 -9.64
C VAL A 11 -3.32 0.75 -10.74
N ALA A 12 -3.99 -0.40 -10.84
CA ALA A 12 -3.71 -1.35 -11.89
C ALA A 12 -4.05 -0.72 -13.25
N GLN A 13 -3.21 -0.96 -14.26
CA GLN A 13 -3.46 -0.46 -15.61
C GLN A 13 -4.86 -0.87 -16.11
N ARG A 14 -5.28 -2.13 -15.88
CA ARG A 14 -6.62 -2.61 -16.24
C ARG A 14 -7.75 -1.75 -15.67
N GLU A 15 -7.59 -1.25 -14.45
CA GLU A 15 -8.60 -0.44 -13.78
C GLU A 15 -8.56 1.01 -14.23
N ALA A 16 -7.37 1.54 -14.49
CA ALA A 16 -7.23 2.86 -15.11
C ALA A 16 -7.92 2.91 -16.49
N ASP A 17 -7.71 1.86 -17.30
CA ASP A 17 -8.32 1.72 -18.62
C ASP A 17 -9.84 1.55 -18.51
N ARG A 18 -10.32 0.67 -17.60
CA ARG A 18 -11.76 0.44 -17.34
C ARG A 18 -12.49 1.71 -16.92
N LEU A 19 -11.83 2.57 -16.14
CA LEU A 19 -12.38 3.84 -15.65
C LEU A 19 -12.16 5.01 -16.62
N GLY A 20 -11.42 4.81 -17.71
CA GLY A 20 -11.09 5.86 -18.68
C GLY A 20 -10.27 7.00 -18.07
N LEU A 21 -9.32 6.68 -17.19
CA LEU A 21 -8.49 7.70 -16.55
C LEU A 21 -7.55 8.37 -17.58
N ASN A 22 -7.49 9.71 -17.53
CA ASN A 22 -6.55 10.47 -18.35
C ASN A 22 -5.15 10.39 -17.75
N LEU A 23 -4.21 9.83 -18.51
CA LEU A 23 -2.84 9.62 -18.06
C LEU A 23 -1.93 10.76 -18.52
N LEU A 24 -1.22 11.35 -17.58
CA LEU A 24 -0.05 12.17 -17.85
C LEU A 24 1.17 11.26 -17.99
N GLU A 25 1.97 11.49 -19.03
CA GLU A 25 3.20 10.73 -19.24
C GLU A 25 4.13 10.85 -18.03
N SER A 26 4.79 9.74 -17.71
CA SER A 26 5.76 9.67 -16.63
C SER A 26 6.96 8.84 -17.05
N THR A 27 8.15 9.31 -16.73
CA THR A 27 9.41 8.55 -16.89
C THR A 27 9.76 7.75 -15.63
N ASN A 28 8.90 7.80 -14.61
CA ASN A 28 9.15 7.16 -13.33
C ASN A 28 9.14 5.63 -13.46
N ARG A 29 9.89 4.99 -12.57
CA ARG A 29 9.90 3.54 -12.40
C ARG A 29 9.64 3.22 -10.95
N ILE A 30 8.89 2.15 -10.72
CA ILE A 30 8.67 1.60 -9.38
C ILE A 30 9.44 0.30 -9.22
N LYS A 31 10.03 0.08 -8.05
CA LYS A 31 10.62 -1.19 -7.67
C LYS A 31 9.93 -1.71 -6.41
N VAL A 32 9.39 -2.92 -6.49
CA VAL A 32 8.96 -3.68 -5.31
C VAL A 32 10.19 -4.43 -4.78
N VAL A 33 10.27 -4.66 -3.46
CA VAL A 33 11.49 -5.07 -2.74
C VAL A 33 12.23 -6.25 -3.40
N ASN A 34 11.50 -7.18 -4.03
CA ASN A 34 12.07 -8.36 -4.70
C ASN A 34 11.71 -8.46 -6.19
N SER A 35 11.32 -7.36 -6.84
CA SER A 35 10.97 -7.34 -8.27
C SER A 35 11.96 -6.55 -9.11
N ARG A 36 11.94 -6.81 -10.42
CA ARG A 36 12.51 -5.87 -11.39
C ARG A 36 11.75 -4.54 -11.30
N ALA A 37 12.43 -3.44 -11.57
CA ALA A 37 11.80 -2.13 -11.65
C ALA A 37 10.82 -2.09 -12.83
N LEU A 38 9.55 -1.83 -12.54
CA LEU A 38 8.47 -1.69 -13.51
C LEU A 38 8.34 -0.23 -13.94
N LEU A 39 7.97 -0.03 -15.20
CA LEU A 39 7.68 1.30 -15.73
C LEU A 39 6.33 1.78 -15.20
N VAL A 40 6.26 3.01 -14.75
CA VAL A 40 4.98 3.69 -14.52
C VAL A 40 4.43 4.08 -15.90
N ARG A 41 3.20 3.66 -16.20
CA ARG A 41 2.54 3.96 -17.49
C ARG A 41 2.12 5.41 -17.59
N GLY A 42 1.80 6.01 -16.45
CA GLY A 42 1.48 7.41 -16.32
C GLY A 42 0.98 7.72 -14.92
N VAL A 43 0.68 8.99 -14.70
CA VAL A 43 0.00 9.46 -13.49
C VAL A 43 -1.39 9.96 -13.86
N ALA A 44 -2.38 9.54 -13.10
CA ALA A 44 -3.75 10.01 -13.23
C ALA A 44 -4.14 10.84 -12.01
N ASP A 45 -4.46 12.12 -12.22
CA ASP A 45 -5.11 12.93 -11.19
C ASP A 45 -6.62 12.73 -11.27
N THR A 46 -7.22 12.28 -10.17
CA THR A 46 -8.65 11.95 -10.14
C THR A 46 -9.27 12.27 -8.78
N THR A 47 -10.59 12.25 -8.74
CA THR A 47 -11.35 12.32 -7.49
C THR A 47 -11.64 10.90 -7.00
N LEU A 48 -11.06 10.55 -5.87
CA LEU A 48 -11.29 9.26 -5.20
C LEU A 48 -12.41 9.42 -4.16
N LYS A 49 -13.30 8.43 -4.08
CA LYS A 49 -14.32 8.33 -3.04
C LYS A 49 -14.10 7.04 -2.24
N VAL A 50 -13.91 7.17 -0.93
CA VAL A 50 -13.72 6.04 -0.01
C VAL A 50 -14.66 6.22 1.18
N GLY A 51 -15.68 5.39 1.27
CA GLY A 51 -16.74 5.57 2.27
C GLY A 51 -17.41 6.94 2.13
N SER A 52 -17.44 7.70 3.23
CA SER A 52 -17.94 9.08 3.27
C SER A 52 -16.92 10.13 2.81
N TRP A 53 -15.64 9.77 2.68
CA TRP A 53 -14.61 10.68 2.23
C TRP A 53 -14.57 10.78 0.70
N GLN A 54 -14.36 12.00 0.19
CA GLN A 54 -14.11 12.27 -1.22
C GLN A 54 -13.03 13.34 -1.34
N GLY A 55 -12.06 13.13 -2.24
CA GLY A 55 -10.99 14.09 -2.44
C GLY A 55 -10.12 13.79 -3.66
N LYS A 56 -9.27 14.75 -4.02
CA LYS A 56 -8.34 14.61 -5.15
C LYS A 56 -7.11 13.80 -4.75
N CYS A 57 -6.78 12.80 -5.54
CA CYS A 57 -5.61 11.95 -5.39
C CYS A 57 -4.89 11.78 -6.73
N SER A 58 -3.57 11.66 -6.67
CA SER A 58 -2.74 11.24 -7.79
C SER A 58 -2.54 9.73 -7.69
N LEU A 59 -2.78 9.02 -8.79
CA LEU A 59 -2.61 7.57 -8.91
C LEU A 59 -1.50 7.28 -9.92
N MET A 60 -0.45 6.57 -9.50
CA MET A 60 0.52 6.00 -10.44
C MET A 60 -0.05 4.75 -11.07
N VAL A 61 -0.14 4.74 -12.40
CA VAL A 61 -0.66 3.61 -13.15
C VAL A 61 0.47 2.64 -13.43
N VAL A 62 0.37 1.43 -12.89
CA VAL A 62 1.39 0.39 -13.00
C VAL A 62 0.71 -0.96 -13.30
N PRO A 63 1.41 -1.91 -13.94
CA PRO A 63 0.88 -3.26 -14.09
C PRO A 63 0.94 -3.96 -12.72
N LEU A 64 -0.15 -3.85 -11.95
CA LEU A 64 -0.37 -4.60 -10.71
C LEU A 64 -1.05 -5.92 -11.03
N ASP A 65 -0.60 -7.00 -10.41
CA ASP A 65 -1.20 -8.32 -10.59
C ASP A 65 -2.33 -8.54 -9.57
N ASP A 66 -2.03 -8.47 -8.28
CA ASP A 66 -2.94 -8.91 -7.21
C ASP A 66 -3.98 -7.87 -6.77
N PHE A 67 -3.74 -6.59 -7.01
CA PHE A 67 -4.59 -5.50 -6.52
C PHE A 67 -4.93 -4.49 -7.59
N ASP A 68 -6.18 -4.06 -7.55
CA ASP A 68 -6.72 -3.01 -8.42
C ASP A 68 -6.30 -1.60 -7.98
N LEU A 69 -6.18 -1.39 -6.68
CA LEU A 69 -5.81 -0.11 -6.06
C LEU A 69 -4.99 -0.35 -4.78
N ILE A 70 -3.88 0.36 -4.65
CA ILE A 70 -3.05 0.42 -3.45
C ILE A 70 -3.05 1.88 -2.98
N LEU A 71 -3.55 2.11 -1.77
CA LEU A 71 -3.54 3.43 -1.13
C LEU A 71 -2.29 3.55 -0.28
N GLY A 72 -1.44 4.51 -0.63
CA GLY A 72 -0.21 4.81 0.08
C GLY A 72 -0.39 5.91 1.14
N VAL A 73 0.73 6.27 1.78
CA VAL A 73 0.81 7.33 2.79
C VAL A 73 0.23 8.65 2.31
N GLU A 74 0.40 9.00 1.02
CA GLU A 74 -0.18 10.20 0.44
C GLU A 74 -1.71 10.29 0.64
N PHE A 75 -2.42 9.18 0.42
CA PHE A 75 -3.87 9.12 0.67
C PHE A 75 -4.17 9.29 2.16
N PHE A 76 -3.49 8.56 3.04
CA PHE A 76 -3.76 8.59 4.48
C PHE A 76 -3.56 9.99 5.07
N VAL A 77 -2.51 10.70 4.65
CA VAL A 77 -2.26 12.09 5.06
C VAL A 77 -3.36 13.01 4.56
N LYS A 78 -3.75 12.92 3.28
CA LYS A 78 -4.81 13.76 2.69
C LYS A 78 -6.17 13.51 3.32
N ALA A 79 -6.51 12.25 3.56
CA ALA A 79 -7.77 11.86 4.17
C ALA A 79 -7.78 12.04 5.70
N LYS A 80 -6.64 12.37 6.31
CA LYS A 80 -6.42 12.32 7.76
C LYS A 80 -6.89 10.98 8.34
N ALA A 81 -6.64 9.91 7.59
CA ALA A 81 -7.09 8.57 7.91
C ALA A 81 -5.99 7.83 8.67
N MET A 82 -6.38 7.14 9.73
CA MET A 82 -5.55 6.16 10.41
C MET A 82 -6.01 4.77 10.03
N ILE A 83 -5.06 3.86 9.80
CA ILE A 83 -5.38 2.44 9.81
C ILE A 83 -5.56 2.09 11.27
N LYS A 84 -6.78 1.72 11.65
CA LYS A 84 -7.07 1.12 12.94
C LYS A 84 -7.14 -0.39 12.70
N PRO A 85 -6.05 -1.16 12.92
CA PRO A 85 -6.07 -2.61 12.82
C PRO A 85 -6.87 -3.15 14.01
N ASP A 86 -8.19 -3.10 13.93
CA ASP A 86 -9.03 -3.11 15.13
C ASP A 86 -9.32 -4.50 15.73
N VAL A 87 -8.39 -5.45 15.57
CA VAL A 87 -8.18 -6.53 16.57
C VAL A 87 -6.69 -6.86 16.62
N MET A 88 -6.00 -6.31 17.62
CA MET A 88 -4.80 -6.90 18.22
C MET A 88 -5.08 -6.92 19.72
N VAL A 89 -5.28 -8.12 20.28
CA VAL A 89 -5.37 -8.32 21.74
C VAL A 89 -4.02 -7.91 22.31
N GLU A 90 -4.00 -7.08 23.37
CA GLU A 90 -2.76 -6.88 24.12
C GLU A 90 -2.22 -8.26 24.48
N VAL A 91 -1.02 -8.59 24.00
CA VAL A 91 -0.36 -9.84 24.34
C VAL A 91 -0.27 -9.86 25.86
N PRO A 92 -0.95 -10.79 26.57
CA PRO A 92 -0.91 -10.82 28.01
C PRO A 92 0.55 -10.87 28.47
N ASN A 93 0.88 -10.21 29.57
CA ASN A 93 2.27 -10.09 30.03
C ASN A 93 2.97 -11.45 30.18
N GLU A 94 2.21 -12.52 30.43
CA GLU A 94 2.68 -13.90 30.49
C GLU A 94 3.22 -14.39 29.14
N VAL A 95 2.59 -14.00 28.03
CA VAL A 95 3.06 -14.33 26.68
C VAL A 95 4.26 -13.46 26.29
N GLY A 96 4.32 -12.21 26.76
CA GLY A 96 5.52 -11.37 26.63
C GLY A 96 6.73 -11.98 27.33
N ALA A 97 6.56 -12.54 28.54
CA ALA A 97 7.62 -13.22 29.28
C ALA A 97 8.13 -14.47 28.54
N VAL A 98 7.24 -15.24 27.90
CA VAL A 98 7.62 -16.38 27.07
C VAL A 98 8.37 -15.90 25.81
N LEU A 99 7.94 -14.81 25.17
CA LEU A 99 8.66 -14.29 23.99
C LEU A 99 10.07 -13.79 24.33
N ASP A 100 10.26 -13.20 25.51
CA ASP A 100 11.59 -12.82 26.02
C ASP A 100 12.44 -14.04 26.40
N GLU A 101 11.84 -15.07 27.00
CA GLU A 101 12.51 -16.32 27.38
C GLU A 101 13.03 -17.09 26.16
N PHE A 102 12.31 -17.05 25.05
CA PHE A 102 12.64 -17.78 23.82
C PHE A 102 13.17 -16.85 22.71
N TYR A 103 13.56 -15.61 23.02
CA TYR A 103 14.05 -14.64 22.04
C TYR A 103 15.31 -15.12 21.32
N ASP A 104 16.18 -15.85 22.01
CA ASP A 104 17.44 -16.41 21.51
C ASP A 104 17.25 -17.58 20.54
N VAL A 105 16.10 -18.27 20.59
CA VAL A 105 15.74 -19.36 19.68
C VAL A 105 14.76 -18.95 18.58
N MET A 106 14.17 -17.75 18.66
CA MET A 106 13.36 -17.17 17.60
C MET A 106 14.27 -16.73 16.45
N GLN A 107 14.28 -17.50 15.35
CA GLN A 107 15.08 -17.17 14.18
C GLN A 107 14.59 -15.86 13.54
N ALA A 108 15.51 -14.89 13.40
CA ALA A 108 15.20 -13.56 12.87
C ALA A 108 14.79 -13.55 11.39
N GLU A 109 15.00 -14.66 10.67
CA GLU A 109 14.57 -14.82 9.28
C GLU A 109 13.67 -16.05 9.13
N LEU A 110 12.61 -15.90 8.34
CA LEU A 110 11.78 -17.03 7.92
C LEU A 110 12.58 -17.96 7.00
N PRO A 111 12.39 -19.29 7.08
CA PRO A 111 13.05 -20.22 6.18
C PRO A 111 12.73 -19.86 4.72
N ARG A 112 13.75 -19.89 3.85
CA ARG A 112 13.60 -19.64 2.42
C ARG A 112 12.72 -20.66 1.73
#